data_AF-A0A3P8JLX3-F1
#
_entry.id   AF-A0A3P8JLX3-F1
#
_cell.length_a   1.000
_cell.length_b   1.000
_cell.length_c   1.000
_cell.angle_alpha   90.00
_cell.angle_beta   90.00
_cell.angle_gamma   90.00
#
_symmetry.space_group_name_H-M   'P 1'
#
loop_
_entity.id
_entity.type
_entity.pdbx_description
1 polymer ?
#
loop_
_entity_poly.entity_id
_entity_poly.type
_entity_poly.pdbx_seq_one_letter_code
_entity_poly.pdbx_strand_id
1 'polypeptide(L)'
;MTYIIDSNIFIEAQNNYYCFDICPGFWDFLSERFHSGELISIRNVYDEIANKDDVIFDWLRDRKHYFGSVDDENTQKNFAAIANYVQKEYSSRKPNNPNIASFLSVADPWLIAKAKNPFCYTRYP
;
A
#
# COMPACT_ATOMS: atom_id res chain seq x y z
N MET A 1 7.39 15.40 4.90
CA MET A 1 6.48 14.44 5.55
C MET A 1 6.03 13.49 4.47
N THR A 2 6.07 12.19 4.72
CA THR A 2 5.90 11.17 3.67
C THR A 2 4.55 10.48 3.86
N TYR A 3 3.78 10.38 2.79
CA TYR A 3 2.49 9.71 2.79
C TYR A 3 2.59 8.37 2.09
N ILE A 4 1.86 7.39 2.61
CA ILE A 4 1.78 6.05 2.02
C ILE A 4 0.47 5.93 1.23
N ILE A 5 0.56 5.43 0.01
CA ILE A 5 -0.57 5.32 -0.91
C ILE A 5 -1.03 3.87 -1.02
N ASP A 6 -2.34 3.68 -0.95
CA ASP A 6 -3.04 2.41 -1.12
C ASP A 6 -3.41 2.13 -2.59
N SER A 7 -3.67 0.87 -2.94
CA SER A 7 -4.13 0.47 -4.29
C SER A 7 -5.42 1.18 -4.69
N ASN A 8 -6.33 1.37 -3.72
CA ASN A 8 -7.62 2.02 -3.95
C ASN A 8 -7.51 3.43 -4.53
N ILE A 9 -6.47 4.20 -4.17
CA ILE A 9 -6.27 5.55 -4.73
C ILE A 9 -6.11 5.50 -6.25
N PHE A 10 -5.35 4.53 -6.77
CA PHE A 10 -5.18 4.38 -8.21
C PHE A 10 -6.45 3.85 -8.88
N ILE A 11 -7.10 2.86 -8.25
CA ILE A 11 -8.31 2.22 -8.78
C ILE A 11 -9.47 3.22 -8.87
N GLU A 12 -9.74 3.97 -7.80
CA GLU A 12 -10.80 4.97 -7.77
C GLU A 12 -10.48 6.17 -8.68
N ALA A 13 -9.22 6.59 -8.74
CA ALA A 13 -8.79 7.63 -9.67
C ALA A 13 -9.11 7.23 -11.11
N GLN A 14 -8.71 6.03 -11.54
CA GLN A 14 -8.96 5.57 -12.90
C GLN A 14 -10.46 5.37 -13.19
N ASN A 15 -11.21 4.78 -12.25
CA ASN A 15 -12.59 4.37 -12.51
C ASN A 15 -13.62 5.52 -12.42
N ASN A 16 -13.36 6.55 -11.61
CA ASN A 16 -14.39 7.52 -11.25
C ASN A 16 -14.08 8.96 -11.65
N TYR A 17 -12.90 9.48 -11.29
CA TYR A 17 -12.69 10.94 -11.25
C TYR A 17 -11.50 11.44 -12.09
N TYR A 18 -10.48 10.60 -12.26
CA TYR A 18 -9.18 10.97 -12.81
C TYR A 18 -8.67 9.92 -13.79
N CYS A 19 -9.55 9.40 -14.66
CA CYS A 19 -9.15 8.50 -15.74
C CYS A 19 -7.99 9.12 -16.55
N PHE A 20 -7.01 8.30 -16.96
CA PHE A 20 -5.84 8.75 -17.74
C PHE A 20 -6.22 9.65 -18.93
N ASP A 21 -7.28 9.31 -19.66
CA ASP A 21 -7.74 10.04 -20.85
C ASP A 21 -8.42 11.38 -20.53
N ILE A 22 -8.88 11.56 -19.28
CA ILE A 22 -9.65 12.72 -18.85
C ILE A 22 -8.77 13.69 -18.04
N CYS A 23 -7.93 13.16 -17.15
CA CYS A 23 -7.12 13.97 -16.24
C CYS A 23 -5.69 13.42 -16.11
N PRO A 24 -4.86 13.55 -17.16
CA PRO A 24 -3.46 13.12 -17.09
C PRO A 24 -2.66 13.87 -16.02
N GLY A 25 -3.01 15.13 -15.74
CA GLY A 25 -2.33 15.95 -14.74
C GLY A 25 -2.36 15.39 -13.32
N PHE A 26 -3.37 14.60 -12.96
CA PHE A 26 -3.40 13.90 -11.68
C PHE A 26 -2.29 12.84 -11.59
N TRP A 27 -2.08 12.08 -12.66
CA TRP A 27 -1.05 11.06 -12.74
C TRP A 27 0.35 11.65 -12.82
N ASP A 28 0.50 12.76 -13.54
CA ASP A 28 1.76 13.54 -13.55
C ASP A 28 2.09 14.05 -12.14
N PHE A 29 1.10 14.60 -11.43
CA PHE A 29 1.25 15.04 -10.04
C PHE A 29 1.67 13.88 -9.13
N LEU A 30 1.00 12.72 -9.21
CA LEU A 30 1.41 11.54 -8.44
C LEU A 30 2.86 11.15 -8.75
N SER A 31 3.23 11.13 -10.03
CA SER A 31 4.59 10.80 -10.46
C SER A 31 5.63 11.77 -9.89
N GLU A 32 5.34 13.08 -9.89
CA GLU A 32 6.21 14.10 -9.30
C GLU A 32 6.38 13.88 -7.79
N ARG A 33 5.30 13.58 -7.07
CA ARG A 33 5.34 13.37 -5.62
C ARG A 33 6.02 12.06 -5.21
N PHE A 34 5.94 11.03 -6.04
CA PHE A 34 6.77 9.84 -5.89
C PHE A 34 8.25 10.18 -6.08
N HIS A 35 8.57 10.99 -7.10
CA HIS A 35 9.95 11.41 -7.37
C HIS A 35 10.54 12.29 -6.25
N SER A 36 9.73 13.18 -5.66
CA SER A 36 10.16 14.02 -4.53
C SER A 36 10.29 13.25 -3.21
N GLY A 37 9.83 11.99 -3.16
CA GLY A 37 9.80 11.16 -1.95
C GLY A 37 8.72 11.58 -0.95
N GLU A 38 7.76 12.41 -1.36
CA GLU A 38 6.60 12.77 -0.54
C GLU A 38 5.53 11.68 -0.54
N LEU A 39 5.46 10.88 -1.61
CA LEU A 39 4.63 9.68 -1.69
C LEU A 39 5.50 8.44 -1.77
N ILE A 40 5.08 7.40 -1.04
CA ILE A 40 5.59 6.04 -1.18
C ILE A 40 4.42 5.06 -1.20
N SER A 41 4.68 3.84 -1.64
CA SER A 41 3.77 2.72 -1.43
C SER A 41 4.59 1.47 -1.11
N ILE A 42 3.92 0.33 -0.90
CA ILE A 42 4.58 -0.93 -0.53
C ILE A 42 4.51 -1.95 -1.65
N ARG A 43 5.49 -2.86 -1.66
CA ARG A 43 5.57 -3.97 -2.60
C ARG A 43 4.24 -4.73 -2.73
N ASN A 44 3.55 -4.98 -1.62
CA ASN A 44 2.27 -5.69 -1.60
C ASN A 44 1.17 -4.98 -2.42
N VAL A 45 1.13 -3.64 -2.38
CA VAL A 45 0.17 -2.84 -3.17
C VAL A 45 0.50 -2.95 -4.66
N TYR A 46 1.78 -2.90 -5.02
CA TYR A 46 2.19 -3.12 -6.41
C TYR A 46 1.76 -4.50 -6.92
N ASP A 47 2.00 -5.54 -6.13
CA ASP A 47 1.67 -6.92 -6.51
C ASP A 47 0.15 -7.13 -6.59
N GLU A 48 -0.64 -6.45 -5.76
CA GLU A 48 -2.11 -6.45 -5.86
C GLU A 48 -2.59 -5.88 -7.20
N ILE A 49 -2.05 -4.73 -7.61
CA ILE A 49 -2.43 -4.07 -8.88
C ILE A 49 -1.92 -4.87 -10.08
N ALA A 50 -0.71 -5.46 -9.97
CA ALA A 50 -0.13 -6.29 -11.02
C ALA A 50 -0.98 -7.51 -11.40
N ASN A 51 -1.82 -8.01 -10.47
CA ASN A 51 -2.73 -9.12 -10.76
C ASN A 51 -3.90 -8.75 -11.68
N LYS A 52 -4.17 -7.45 -11.90
CA LYS A 52 -5.30 -6.98 -12.73
C LYS A 52 -4.91 -6.70 -14.18
N ASP A 53 -3.61 -6.57 -14.48
CA ASP A 53 -3.03 -6.30 -15.82
C ASP A 53 -3.82 -5.24 -16.62
N ASP A 54 -3.97 -4.06 -16.03
CA ASP A 54 -4.75 -2.95 -16.58
C ASP A 54 -3.88 -1.71 -16.91
N VAL A 55 -4.52 -0.65 -17.37
CA VAL A 55 -3.85 0.64 -17.70
C VAL A 55 -3.09 1.23 -16.50
N ILE A 56 -3.54 0.93 -15.27
CA ILE A 56 -2.86 1.36 -14.04
C ILE A 56 -1.55 0.56 -13.92
N PHE A 57 -1.59 -0.75 -14.14
CA PHE A 57 -0.39 -1.58 -14.09
C PHE A 57 0.65 -1.17 -15.13
N ASP A 58 0.23 -0.85 -16.37
CA ASP A 58 1.14 -0.32 -17.39
C ASP A 58 1.83 0.97 -16.93
N TRP A 59 1.09 1.88 -16.29
CA TRP A 59 1.67 3.09 -15.72
C TRP A 59 2.61 2.80 -14.53
N LEU A 60 2.31 1.79 -13.71
CA LEU A 60 3.14 1.40 -12.57
C LEU A 60 4.40 0.61 -12.96
N ARG A 61 4.43 -0.02 -14.14
CA ARG A 61 5.54 -0.88 -14.58
C ARG A 61 6.90 -0.19 -14.46
N ASP A 62 6.98 1.05 -14.92
CA ASP A 62 8.21 1.86 -14.89
C ASP A 62 8.45 2.57 -13.54
N ARG A 63 7.54 2.39 -12.58
CA ARG A 63 7.51 3.07 -11.27
C ARG A 63 7.67 2.11 -10.09
N LYS A 64 8.00 0.85 -10.38
CA LYS A 64 8.17 -0.23 -9.39
C LYS A 64 9.13 0.13 -8.25
N HIS A 65 10.15 0.95 -8.50
CA HIS A 65 11.15 1.35 -7.50
C HIS A 65 10.60 2.27 -6.41
N TYR A 66 9.47 2.94 -6.63
CA TYR A 66 8.79 3.73 -5.59
C TYR A 66 7.99 2.88 -4.59
N PHE A 67 7.84 1.58 -4.87
CA PHE A 67 7.14 0.63 -4.00
C PHE A 67 8.15 -0.07 -3.10
N GLY A 68 8.24 0.42 -1.86
CA GLY A 68 9.22 -0.03 -0.88
C GLY A 68 8.93 -1.43 -0.34
N SER A 69 9.99 -2.12 0.06
CA SER A 69 9.89 -3.38 0.78
C SER A 69 9.27 -3.19 2.18
N VAL A 70 8.70 -4.27 2.71
CA VAL A 70 8.11 -4.36 4.05
C VAL A 70 8.98 -5.19 5.00
N ASP A 71 10.17 -5.59 4.56
CA ASP A 71 11.14 -6.41 5.31
C ASP A 71 11.81 -5.69 6.48
N ASP A 72 11.67 -4.37 6.60
CA ASP A 72 12.28 -3.62 7.69
C ASP A 72 11.74 -4.05 9.06
N GLU A 73 12.65 -4.08 10.04
CA GLU A 73 12.39 -4.63 11.37
C GLU A 73 11.19 -3.95 12.07
N ASN A 74 11.03 -2.63 11.89
CA ASN A 74 9.92 -1.90 12.49
C ASN A 74 8.58 -2.26 11.85
N THR A 75 8.51 -2.37 10.53
CA THR A 75 7.30 -2.82 9.83
C THR A 75 6.94 -4.24 10.23
N GLN A 76 7.91 -5.15 10.31
CA GLN A 76 7.68 -6.54 10.77
C GLN A 76 7.15 -6.58 12.21
N LYS A 77 7.75 -5.82 13.12
CA LYS A 77 7.27 -5.69 14.52
C LYS A 77 5.86 -5.12 14.60
N ASN A 78 5.57 -4.08 13.82
CA ASN A 78 4.25 -3.46 13.76
C ASN A 78 3.20 -4.43 13.20
N PHE A 79 3.55 -5.17 12.14
CA PHE A 79 2.67 -6.17 11.55
C PHE A 79 2.36 -7.28 12.56
N ALA A 80 3.36 -7.81 13.27
CA ALA A 80 3.16 -8.81 14.31
C ALA A 80 2.22 -8.30 15.42
N ALA A 81 2.37 -7.04 15.83
CA ALA A 81 1.46 -6.42 16.81
C ALA A 81 0.02 -6.30 16.27
N ILE A 82 -0.16 -5.93 15.00
CA ILE A 82 -1.47 -5.87 14.33
C ILE A 82 -2.08 -7.27 14.24
N ALA A 83 -1.33 -8.27 13.79
CA ALA A 83 -1.78 -9.65 13.68
C ALA A 83 -2.24 -10.21 15.03
N ASN A 84 -1.44 -10.01 16.09
CA ASN A 84 -1.81 -10.41 17.45
C ASN A 84 -3.06 -9.69 17.96
N TYR A 85 -3.19 -8.39 17.68
CA TYR A 85 -4.37 -7.62 18.03
C TYR A 85 -5.63 -8.16 17.33
N VAL A 86 -5.58 -8.32 16.00
CA VAL A 86 -6.72 -8.83 15.22
C VAL A 86 -7.09 -10.24 15.67
N GLN A 87 -6.11 -11.12 15.88
CA GLN A 87 -6.37 -12.48 16.37
C GLN A 87 -7.09 -12.44 17.73
N LYS A 88 -6.56 -11.67 18.69
CA LYS A 88 -7.10 -11.59 20.05
C LYS A 88 -8.53 -11.02 20.06
N GLU A 89 -8.73 -9.87 19.41
CA GLU A 89 -10.00 -9.16 19.43
C GLU A 89 -11.10 -9.93 18.70
N TYR A 90 -10.82 -10.47 17.51
CA TYR A 90 -11.86 -11.09 16.68
C TYR A 90 -12.12 -12.56 16.99
N SER A 91 -11.13 -13.29 17.54
CA SER A 91 -11.36 -14.68 17.99
C SER A 91 -12.27 -14.74 19.21
N SER A 92 -12.22 -13.72 20.07
CA SER A 92 -13.11 -13.63 21.24
C SER A 92 -14.58 -13.51 20.84
N ARG A 93 -14.86 -12.88 19.68
CA ARG A 93 -16.21 -12.69 19.14
C ARG A 93 -16.68 -13.89 18.32
N LYS A 94 -15.77 -14.47 17.53
CA LYS A 94 -16.03 -15.64 16.69
C LYS A 94 -14.79 -16.54 16.65
N PRO A 95 -14.77 -17.64 17.41
CA PRO A 95 -13.72 -18.64 17.30
C PRO A 95 -13.60 -19.16 15.87
N ASN A 96 -12.38 -19.40 15.39
CA ASN A 96 -12.08 -19.86 14.03
C ASN A 96 -12.64 -18.96 12.90
N ASN A 97 -12.63 -17.64 13.10
CA ASN A 97 -13.08 -16.70 12.07
C ASN A 97 -12.14 -16.71 10.85
N PRO A 98 -12.57 -17.20 9.67
CA PRO A 98 -11.72 -17.25 8.47
C PRO A 98 -11.31 -15.84 7.99
N ASN A 99 -12.09 -14.81 8.33
CA ASN A 99 -11.83 -13.44 7.91
C ASN A 99 -10.53 -12.87 8.52
N ILE A 100 -10.06 -13.42 9.65
CA ILE A 100 -8.77 -13.03 10.24
C ILE A 100 -7.64 -13.39 9.29
N ALA A 101 -7.61 -14.64 8.81
CA ALA A 101 -6.60 -15.10 7.87
C ALA A 101 -6.70 -14.35 6.53
N SER A 102 -7.91 -14.13 6.01
CA SER A 102 -8.12 -13.35 4.79
C SER A 102 -7.60 -11.92 4.92
N PHE A 103 -7.91 -11.22 6.02
CA PHE A 103 -7.40 -9.87 6.26
C PHE A 103 -5.87 -9.83 6.36
N LEU A 104 -5.26 -10.79 7.06
CA LEU A 104 -3.80 -10.83 7.22
C LEU A 104 -3.04 -11.23 5.94
N SER A 105 -3.75 -11.74 4.93
CA SER A 105 -3.16 -12.19 3.66
C SER A 105 -3.06 -11.10 2.58
N VAL A 106 -3.73 -9.97 2.76
CA VAL A 106 -3.77 -8.87 1.76
C VAL A 106 -2.79 -7.74 2.10
N ALA A 107 -2.72 -6.70 1.25
CA ALA A 107 -1.78 -5.59 1.40
C ALA A 107 -2.10 -4.65 2.58
N ASP A 108 -3.37 -4.43 2.89
CA ASP A 108 -3.84 -3.51 3.94
C ASP A 108 -3.13 -3.62 5.30
N PRO A 109 -3.01 -4.81 5.94
CA PRO A 109 -2.32 -4.93 7.22
C PRO A 109 -0.83 -4.53 7.14
N TRP A 110 -0.18 -4.78 6.01
CA TRP A 110 1.20 -4.36 5.76
C TRP A 110 1.30 -2.85 5.55
N LEU A 111 0.31 -2.25 4.88
CA LEU A 111 0.22 -0.81 4.67
C LEU A 111 0.11 -0.08 6.02
N ILE A 112 -0.77 -0.55 6.90
CA ILE A 112 -0.93 -0.01 8.26
C ILE A 112 0.36 -0.19 9.06
N ALA A 113 0.99 -1.37 8.98
CA ALA A 113 2.24 -1.65 9.68
C ALA A 113 3.37 -0.69 9.27
N LYS A 114 3.48 -0.41 7.97
CA LYS A 114 4.47 0.51 7.40
C LYS A 114 4.17 1.95 7.77
N ALA A 115 2.90 2.37 7.68
CA ALA A 115 2.46 3.72 8.05
C ALA A 115 2.73 4.06 9.51
N LYS A 116 2.66 3.06 10.39
CA LYS A 116 2.90 3.21 11.84
C LYS A 116 4.39 3.44 12.18
N ASN A 117 5.31 3.23 11.23
CA ASN A 117 6.73 3.38 11.51
C ASN A 117 7.07 4.86 11.82
N PRO A 118 7.69 5.19 12.98
CA PRO A 118 8.02 6.57 13.34
C PRO A 118 9.07 7.21 12.41
N PHE A 119 9.72 6.43 11.54
CA PHE A 119 10.78 6.88 10.64
C PHE A 119 10.41 6.70 9.16
N CYS A 120 9.32 7.31 8.70
CA CYS A 120 9.12 7.54 7.25
C CYS A 120 10.17 8.50 6.62
N TYR A 121 11.31 8.70 7.30
CA TYR A 121 12.50 9.42 6.88
C TYR A 121 13.70 8.47 6.88
N THR A 122 13.80 7.60 5.90
CA THR A 122 15.12 7.21 5.42
C THR A 122 15.09 7.28 3.90
N ARG A 123 15.66 8.37 3.41
CA ARG A 123 16.13 8.50 2.03
C ARG A 123 16.96 7.25 1.71
N TYR A 124 16.65 6.57 0.61
CA TYR A 124 17.63 5.68 0.00
C TYR A 124 18.84 6.53 -0.45
N PRO A 125 20.06 5.99 -0.36
CA PRO A 125 21.32 6.71 -0.61
C PRO A 125 21.43 7.27 -2.04
#